data_AF-A0A9C8LX34-F1
#
_entry.id   AF-A0A9C8LX34-F1
#
_cell.length_a   1.000
_cell.length_b   1.000
_cell.length_c   1.000
_cell.angle_alpha   90.00
_cell.angle_beta   90.00
_cell.angle_gamma   90.00
#
_symmetry.space_group_name_H-M   'P 1'
#
loop_
_entity.id
_entity.type
_entity.pdbx_description
1 polymer ?
#
loop_
_entity_poly.entity_id
_entity_poly.type
_entity_poly.pdbx_seq_one_letter_code
_entity_poly.pdbx_strand_id
1 'polypeptide(L)'
;MTEKTSGKVMVVGAGIGGTQTALDLANSGYKVLLVEKKTSIGGVMSQLDKTFPTNDCSMCILSPKLVDAARNKNIELITKSELNKITRNGKNFNVRILRKARFVDIDKCKGCSDCAEACPVIKPNPYEEFLGNRKAIYRLLEQATPSAFNIDKLGLSPCRAACPLHVNAQGYLALISKGKYKEAFELEMEANPFPATFGRICTHPCQESCTRSKYDGSLKIRDLKRALVDFNPELEYKLPDMKAANGKSIGIVGGGPAGMMCAYELKKNGYNVEIFEELDKLGGMMYVGIPAFRLPREVLFNEVSQIEKMGVKVHYKTRVGRDINFDDILNRFDAVFIGTGAHKSRNMGIPGEELAWGAVELLRKLSLGEEVKLGKKAIVIGGGNAAIDAARTLRRKNVEVEIVYRRARKEMPADDEEIHELMEEGINIQFLTNPIKVNTEKDNIKSVECIRMELGEPDSSGRRRPVPIDGSEFTMEVDMVVMAISQESDLDFVGDKIELWKKSSIISDDISFQTSLPKVFAGGDVVTGPKTAIEAMGAGKRAAISINKFLNGEELK
;
A
#
# COMPACT_ATOMS: atom_id res chain seq x y z
N MET A 1 47.55 50.06 5.62
CA MET A 1 47.39 48.65 5.20
C MET A 1 46.52 47.97 6.23
N THR A 2 45.21 47.88 5.96
CA THR A 2 44.22 47.30 6.86
C THR A 2 44.41 45.79 6.92
N GLU A 3 44.60 45.25 8.13
CA GLU A 3 44.55 43.81 8.38
C GLU A 3 43.27 43.24 7.77
N LYS A 4 43.39 42.31 6.81
CA LYS A 4 42.25 41.56 6.30
C LYS A 4 41.64 40.79 7.47
N THR A 5 40.51 41.25 7.98
CA THR A 5 39.66 40.57 8.96
C THR A 5 39.19 39.23 8.38
N SER A 6 39.98 38.19 8.60
CA SER A 6 39.74 36.83 8.16
C SER A 6 38.87 36.11 9.20
N GLY A 7 37.54 36.27 9.11
CA GLY A 7 36.59 35.60 10.00
C GLY A 7 35.32 35.14 9.28
N LYS A 8 34.72 34.04 9.76
CA LYS A 8 33.38 33.58 9.36
C LYS A 8 32.37 34.00 10.42
N VAL A 9 31.28 34.65 10.01
CA VAL A 9 30.18 35.07 10.88
C VAL A 9 28.89 34.43 10.41
N MET A 10 28.04 34.00 11.33
CA MET A 10 26.70 33.52 11.00
C MET A 10 25.66 34.54 11.46
N VAL A 11 24.75 34.91 10.58
CA VAL A 11 23.58 35.75 10.89
C VAL A 11 22.34 34.87 10.82
N VAL A 12 21.58 34.81 11.91
CA VAL A 12 20.37 33.97 12.02
C VAL A 12 19.14 34.86 11.92
N GLY A 13 18.32 34.61 10.90
CA GLY A 13 17.16 35.43 10.54
C GLY A 13 17.53 36.47 9.49
N ALA A 14 16.81 36.48 8.39
CA ALA A 14 17.05 37.35 7.24
C ALA A 14 15.85 38.27 6.97
N GLY A 15 15.29 38.85 8.04
CA GLY A 15 14.49 40.07 7.91
C GLY A 15 15.37 41.28 7.59
N ILE A 16 14.77 42.46 7.43
CA ILE A 16 15.49 43.70 7.06
C ILE A 16 16.78 43.93 7.88
N GLY A 17 16.71 43.77 9.21
CA GLY A 17 17.88 43.93 10.09
C GLY A 17 18.96 42.89 9.83
N GLY A 18 18.61 41.61 9.74
CA GLY A 18 19.58 40.53 9.49
C GLY A 18 20.21 40.61 8.11
N THR A 19 19.43 40.97 7.07
CA THR A 19 19.94 41.23 5.73
C THR A 19 20.93 42.40 5.73
N GLN A 20 20.60 43.51 6.41
CA GLN A 20 21.50 44.66 6.52
C GLN A 20 22.78 44.30 7.27
N THR A 21 22.67 43.63 8.43
CA THR A 21 23.83 43.16 9.19
C THR A 21 24.74 42.25 8.36
N ALA A 22 24.17 41.35 7.56
CA ALA A 22 24.94 40.48 6.68
C ALA A 22 25.70 41.28 5.62
N LEU A 23 25.07 42.30 5.01
CA LEU A 23 25.71 43.19 4.04
C LEU A 23 26.86 43.98 4.67
N ASP A 24 26.64 44.58 5.84
CA ASP A 24 27.65 45.39 6.53
C ASP A 24 28.87 44.55 6.93
N LEU A 25 28.65 43.35 7.47
CA LEU A 25 29.71 42.39 7.78
C LEU A 25 30.47 41.93 6.52
N ALA A 26 29.74 41.62 5.44
CA ALA A 26 30.34 41.19 4.18
C ALA A 26 31.19 42.29 3.53
N ASN A 27 30.72 43.55 3.60
CA ASN A 27 31.44 44.73 3.13
C ASN A 27 32.66 45.06 4.01
N SER A 28 32.60 44.69 5.30
CA SER A 28 33.73 44.78 6.24
C SER A 28 34.76 43.64 6.07
N GLY A 29 34.59 42.76 5.09
CA GLY A 29 35.54 41.71 4.73
C GLY A 29 35.26 40.32 5.34
N TYR A 30 34.21 40.17 6.15
CA TYR A 30 33.87 38.87 6.73
C TYR A 30 33.17 37.96 5.72
N LYS A 31 33.38 36.64 5.85
CA LYS A 31 32.53 35.65 5.19
C LYS A 31 31.28 35.42 6.05
N VAL A 32 30.11 35.68 5.50
CA VAL A 32 28.84 35.65 6.22
C VAL A 32 28.01 34.46 5.78
N LEU A 33 27.57 33.65 6.72
CA LEU A 33 26.54 32.63 6.54
C LEU A 33 25.19 33.21 6.99
N LEU A 34 24.31 33.54 6.05
CA LEU A 34 22.98 34.08 6.34
C LEU A 34 21.95 32.95 6.32
N VAL A 35 21.35 32.66 7.48
CA VAL A 35 20.44 31.53 7.68
C VAL A 35 19.01 32.02 7.86
N GLU A 36 18.08 31.54 7.03
CA GLU A 36 16.65 31.91 7.06
C GLU A 36 15.75 30.68 7.10
N LYS A 37 14.79 30.67 8.05
CA LYS A 37 13.84 29.57 8.23
C LYS A 37 12.78 29.52 7.13
N LYS A 38 12.40 30.67 6.58
CA LYS A 38 11.46 30.81 5.45
C LYS A 38 12.14 30.46 4.12
N THR A 39 11.35 30.41 3.06
CA THR A 39 11.81 30.11 1.69
C THR A 39 12.46 31.31 1.01
N SER A 40 12.33 32.51 1.57
CA SER A 40 12.90 33.76 1.08
C SER A 40 13.33 34.63 2.23
N ILE A 41 14.37 35.42 2.00
CA ILE A 41 14.74 36.55 2.85
C ILE A 41 13.77 37.72 2.65
N GLY A 42 13.74 38.67 3.59
CA GLY A 42 12.88 39.85 3.59
C GLY A 42 12.08 40.05 4.88
N GLY A 43 11.78 38.98 5.61
CA GLY A 43 11.09 39.03 6.91
C GLY A 43 9.69 39.65 6.82
N VAL A 44 9.20 40.18 7.94
CA VAL A 44 7.84 40.77 8.05
C VAL A 44 7.71 42.04 7.21
N MET A 45 8.80 42.80 7.02
CA MET A 45 8.78 44.01 6.20
C MET A 45 8.30 43.72 4.76
N SER A 46 8.55 42.51 4.24
CA SER A 46 8.04 42.11 2.93
C SER A 46 6.52 41.96 2.86
N GLN A 47 5.80 41.89 3.98
CA GLN A 47 4.33 41.78 4.05
C GLN A 47 3.64 43.14 4.20
N LEU A 48 4.41 44.23 4.41
CA LEU A 48 3.85 45.57 4.60
C LEU A 48 3.70 46.27 3.25
N ASP A 49 2.64 47.05 3.06
CA ASP A 49 2.57 47.96 1.91
C ASP A 49 3.50 49.17 2.12
N LYS A 50 3.36 49.83 3.28
CA LYS A 50 4.09 51.06 3.64
C LYS A 50 4.90 50.93 4.93
N THR A 51 6.00 51.68 5.02
CA THR A 51 6.78 51.82 6.26
C THR A 51 6.47 53.12 6.99
N PHE A 52 6.26 53.06 8.30
CA PHE A 52 6.14 54.24 9.16
C PHE A 52 7.53 54.76 9.60
N PRO A 53 7.77 56.08 9.73
CA PRO A 53 6.83 57.21 9.55
C PRO A 53 6.76 57.77 8.12
N THR A 54 7.61 57.31 7.20
CA THR A 54 7.80 57.96 5.91
C THR A 54 6.73 57.62 4.88
N ASN A 55 5.91 56.59 5.11
CA ASN A 55 4.93 56.03 4.18
C ASN A 55 5.53 55.61 2.82
N ASP A 56 6.81 55.24 2.83
CA ASP A 56 7.50 54.70 1.67
C ASP A 56 7.06 53.26 1.38
N CYS A 57 7.14 52.85 0.11
CA CYS A 57 6.92 51.45 -0.27
C CYS A 57 7.97 50.55 0.37
N SER A 58 7.51 49.55 1.14
CA SER A 58 8.40 48.63 1.88
C SER A 58 9.33 47.87 0.93
N MET A 59 8.81 47.40 -0.20
CA MET A 59 9.55 46.60 -1.18
C MET A 59 10.55 47.43 -1.97
N CYS A 60 10.28 48.72 -2.21
CA CYS A 60 11.26 49.63 -2.82
C CYS A 60 12.52 49.78 -1.95
N ILE A 61 12.36 49.76 -0.62
CA ILE A 61 13.48 49.82 0.33
C ILE A 61 14.15 48.45 0.48
N LEU A 62 13.33 47.38 0.53
CA LEU A 62 13.79 46.04 0.86
C LEU A 62 14.46 45.33 -0.32
N SER A 63 13.85 45.38 -1.52
CA SER A 63 14.28 44.59 -2.69
C SER A 63 15.74 44.80 -3.07
N PRO A 64 16.29 46.04 -3.13
CA PRO A 64 17.71 46.24 -3.44
C PRO A 64 18.61 45.49 -2.46
N LYS A 65 18.31 45.54 -1.16
CA LYS A 65 19.08 44.85 -0.11
C LYS A 65 19.00 43.33 -0.25
N LEU A 66 17.85 42.78 -0.65
CA LEU A 66 17.72 41.33 -0.88
C LEU A 66 18.60 40.89 -2.04
N VAL A 67 18.53 41.62 -3.16
CA VAL A 67 19.33 41.34 -4.37
C VAL A 67 20.82 41.47 -4.08
N ASP A 68 21.22 42.53 -3.38
CA ASP A 68 22.62 42.74 -2.98
C ASP A 68 23.10 41.61 -2.08
N ALA A 69 22.30 41.20 -1.09
CA ALA A 69 22.67 40.11 -0.19
C ALA A 69 22.83 38.77 -0.94
N ALA A 70 21.99 38.49 -1.95
CA ALA A 70 22.10 37.28 -2.74
C ALA A 70 23.24 37.28 -3.77
N ARG A 71 23.64 38.46 -4.26
CA ARG A 71 24.75 38.58 -5.24
C ARG A 71 26.11 38.76 -4.59
N ASN A 72 26.16 39.09 -3.30
CA ASN A 72 27.41 39.33 -2.60
C ASN A 72 28.22 38.02 -2.43
N LYS A 73 29.43 37.97 -3.02
CA LYS A 73 30.33 36.80 -2.97
C LYS A 73 30.86 36.46 -1.57
N ASN A 74 30.67 37.33 -0.60
CA ASN A 74 31.01 37.10 0.80
C ASN A 74 29.81 36.62 1.63
N ILE A 75 28.60 36.57 1.06
CA ILE A 75 27.41 36.06 1.74
C ILE A 75 27.02 34.70 1.14
N GLU A 76 26.96 33.68 1.99
CA GLU A 76 26.35 32.40 1.68
C GLU A 76 24.93 32.40 2.27
N LEU A 77 23.92 32.42 1.39
CA LEU A 77 22.52 32.42 1.79
C LEU A 77 21.97 30.99 1.86
N ILE A 78 21.54 30.57 3.04
CA ILE A 78 20.85 29.29 3.25
C ILE A 78 19.42 29.56 3.73
N THR A 79 18.46 29.36 2.82
CA THR A 79 17.02 29.39 3.13
C THR A 79 16.48 28.02 3.52
N LYS A 80 15.25 27.98 4.06
CA LYS A 80 14.62 26.76 4.62
C LYS A 80 15.49 26.11 5.69
N SER A 81 16.20 26.91 6.48
CA SER A 81 17.17 26.44 7.46
C SER A 81 17.02 27.14 8.79
N GLU A 82 17.10 26.36 9.87
CA GLU A 82 17.02 26.88 11.23
C GLU A 82 18.20 26.38 12.07
N LEU A 83 18.66 27.23 12.98
CA LEU A 83 19.71 26.88 13.90
C LEU A 83 19.19 25.84 14.90
N ASN A 84 19.81 24.66 14.93
CA ASN A 84 19.43 23.56 15.80
C ASN A 84 20.26 23.52 17.08
N LYS A 85 21.58 23.69 16.98
CA LYS A 85 22.48 23.66 18.14
C LYS A 85 23.69 24.57 17.92
N ILE A 86 24.09 25.28 18.98
CA ILE A 86 25.36 26.01 19.04
C ILE A 86 26.19 25.40 20.17
N THR A 87 27.46 25.12 19.91
CA THR A 87 28.44 24.78 20.94
C THR A 87 29.65 25.70 20.81
N ARG A 88 30.13 26.22 21.94
CA ARG A 88 31.33 27.04 21.97
C ARG A 88 32.56 26.15 21.82
N ASN A 89 33.48 26.54 20.95
CA ASN A 89 34.77 25.89 20.74
C ASN A 89 35.88 26.95 20.85
N GLY A 90 36.33 27.23 22.08
CA GLY A 90 37.27 28.31 22.38
C GLY A 90 36.71 29.70 22.04
N LYS A 91 37.36 30.40 21.10
CA LYS A 91 36.92 31.71 20.55
C LYS A 91 35.91 31.56 19.40
N ASN A 92 35.66 30.34 18.92
CA ASN A 92 34.77 30.04 17.79
C ASN A 92 33.49 29.33 18.25
N PHE A 93 32.56 29.15 17.32
CA PHE A 93 31.33 28.40 17.51
C PHE A 93 31.23 27.25 16.50
N ASN A 94 30.85 26.08 16.98
CA ASN A 94 30.37 24.99 16.16
C ASN A 94 28.85 25.06 16.11
N VAL A 95 28.28 25.11 14.92
CA VAL A 95 26.83 25.25 14.71
C VAL A 95 26.29 24.07 13.93
N ARG A 96 25.15 23.54 14.36
CA ARG A 96 24.36 22.58 13.58
C ARG A 96 23.10 23.29 13.11
N ILE A 97 22.88 23.27 11.80
CA ILE A 97 21.72 23.85 11.14
C ILE A 97 20.85 22.70 10.62
N LEU A 98 19.55 22.79 10.84
CA LEU A 98 18.57 21.89 10.24
C LEU A 98 18.07 22.52 8.94
N ARG A 99 18.45 21.93 7.80
CA ARG A 99 17.97 22.34 6.47
C ARG A 99 16.77 21.50 6.06
N LYS A 100 15.61 22.14 5.94
CA LYS A 100 14.36 21.54 5.47
C LYS A 100 14.37 21.44 3.94
N ALA A 101 13.78 20.37 3.40
CA ALA A 101 13.67 20.18 1.96
C ALA A 101 12.75 21.24 1.33
N ARG A 102 13.22 21.85 0.23
CA ARG A 102 12.42 22.76 -0.62
C ARG A 102 11.53 22.00 -1.62
N PHE A 103 11.90 20.75 -1.93
CA PHE A 103 11.31 19.93 -3.00
C PHE A 103 11.32 20.58 -4.39
N VAL A 104 12.12 21.63 -4.56
CA VAL A 104 12.42 22.30 -5.83
C VAL A 104 13.91 22.56 -5.82
N ASP A 105 14.57 22.16 -6.90
CA ASP A 105 15.97 22.45 -7.15
C ASP A 105 16.12 23.93 -7.54
N ILE A 106 16.82 24.72 -6.71
CA ILE A 106 16.95 26.17 -6.90
C ILE A 106 17.73 26.46 -8.18
N ASP A 107 18.74 25.65 -8.50
CA ASP A 107 19.63 25.87 -9.64
C ASP A 107 18.92 25.60 -10.97
N LYS A 108 17.85 24.80 -10.95
CA LYS A 108 16.99 24.52 -12.11
C LYS A 108 15.74 25.40 -12.16
N CYS A 109 15.39 26.08 -11.06
CA CYS A 109 14.16 26.86 -10.98
C CYS A 109 14.32 28.22 -11.65
N LYS A 110 13.61 28.43 -12.76
CA LYS A 110 13.60 29.72 -13.48
C LYS A 110 12.69 30.79 -12.83
N GLY A 111 11.86 30.40 -11.86
CA GLY A 111 10.91 31.31 -11.23
C GLY A 111 9.73 31.75 -12.12
N CYS A 112 9.42 31.01 -13.19
CA CYS A 112 8.38 31.35 -14.19
C CYS A 112 6.92 31.17 -13.72
N SER A 113 6.68 30.41 -12.65
CA SER A 113 5.34 30.10 -12.10
C SER A 113 4.51 29.02 -12.80
N ASP A 114 4.95 28.44 -13.92
CA ASP A 114 4.24 27.36 -14.64
C ASP A 114 3.83 26.21 -13.70
N CYS A 115 4.70 25.87 -12.76
CA CYS A 115 4.46 24.82 -11.78
C CYS A 115 3.31 25.14 -10.80
N ALA A 116 3.12 26.41 -10.43
CA ALA A 116 2.02 26.85 -9.58
C ALA A 116 0.70 26.85 -10.34
N GLU A 117 0.69 27.28 -11.60
CA GLU A 117 -0.48 27.22 -12.48
C GLU A 117 -0.95 25.77 -12.67
N ALA A 118 -0.03 24.85 -12.94
CA ALA A 118 -0.32 23.43 -13.11
C ALA A 118 -0.79 22.71 -11.82
N CYS A 119 -0.50 23.28 -10.65
CA CYS A 119 -0.74 22.64 -9.37
C CYS A 119 -2.25 22.53 -9.06
N PRO A 120 -2.79 21.32 -8.84
CA PRO A 120 -4.20 21.13 -8.54
C PRO A 120 -4.56 21.47 -7.09
N VAL A 121 -3.56 21.55 -6.20
CA VAL A 121 -3.75 21.67 -4.76
C VAL A 121 -3.74 23.14 -4.32
N ILE A 122 -4.82 23.54 -3.64
CA ILE A 122 -4.99 24.86 -3.03
C ILE A 122 -4.76 24.74 -1.51
N LYS A 123 -4.12 25.74 -0.92
CA LYS A 123 -3.83 25.86 0.50
C LYS A 123 -4.08 27.30 0.97
N PRO A 124 -4.44 27.51 2.24
CA PRO A 124 -4.44 28.84 2.85
C PRO A 124 -3.07 29.52 2.68
N ASN A 125 -3.06 30.84 2.48
CA ASN A 125 -1.85 31.60 2.25
C ASN A 125 -1.29 32.22 3.56
N PRO A 126 -0.31 31.60 4.23
CA PRO A 126 0.30 32.16 5.44
C PRO A 126 1.07 33.47 5.21
N TYR A 127 1.43 33.82 3.97
CA TYR A 127 2.09 35.10 3.70
C TYR A 127 1.11 36.28 3.82
N GLU A 128 -0.16 36.06 3.47
CA GLU A 128 -1.25 37.03 3.59
C GLU A 128 -2.07 36.80 4.87
N GLU A 129 -1.44 36.32 5.94
CA GLU A 129 -2.10 36.04 7.24
C GLU A 129 -3.37 35.18 7.10
N PHE A 130 -3.35 34.22 6.18
CA PHE A 130 -4.46 33.30 5.87
C PHE A 130 -5.75 33.96 5.35
N LEU A 131 -5.69 35.22 4.93
CA LEU A 131 -6.81 35.93 4.29
C LEU A 131 -7.08 35.45 2.86
N GLY A 132 -6.04 34.91 2.20
CA GLY A 132 -6.09 34.41 0.83
C GLY A 132 -5.77 32.92 0.72
N ASN A 133 -5.85 32.42 -0.51
CA ASN A 133 -5.45 31.08 -0.89
C ASN A 133 -4.25 31.14 -1.84
N ARG A 134 -3.42 30.10 -1.81
CA ARG A 134 -2.33 29.89 -2.75
C ARG A 134 -2.23 28.43 -3.18
N LYS A 135 -1.33 28.16 -4.09
CA LYS A 135 -0.99 26.80 -4.53
C LYS A 135 -0.04 26.11 -3.54
N ALA A 136 -0.04 24.78 -3.54
CA ALA A 136 0.87 23.99 -2.69
C ALA A 136 2.34 24.16 -3.08
N ILE A 137 2.61 24.36 -4.37
CA ILE A 137 3.88 24.87 -4.89
C ILE A 137 3.78 26.38 -5.07
N TYR A 138 4.69 27.13 -4.47
CA TYR A 138 4.58 28.59 -4.39
C TYR A 138 5.95 29.25 -4.23
N ARG A 139 6.01 30.53 -4.60
CA ARG A 139 7.05 31.46 -4.21
C ARG A 139 6.47 32.36 -3.12
N LEU A 140 7.24 32.63 -2.05
CA LEU A 140 6.68 33.29 -0.85
C LEU A 140 6.16 34.71 -1.13
N LEU A 141 6.87 35.44 -1.98
CA LEU A 141 6.50 36.75 -2.49
C LEU A 141 7.00 36.87 -3.93
N GLU A 142 6.50 37.83 -4.71
CA GLU A 142 6.87 37.97 -6.12
C GLU A 142 8.36 38.26 -6.32
N GLN A 143 8.93 39.14 -5.50
CA GLN A 143 10.35 39.51 -5.54
C GLN A 143 11.20 38.66 -4.56
N ALA A 144 10.81 37.39 -4.34
CA ALA A 144 11.51 36.52 -3.40
C ALA A 144 12.99 36.35 -3.75
N THR A 145 13.80 36.22 -2.71
CA THR A 145 15.23 35.96 -2.80
C THR A 145 15.58 34.76 -1.89
N PRO A 146 16.02 33.62 -2.44
CA PRO A 146 16.16 33.33 -3.87
C PRO A 146 14.79 33.31 -4.58
N SER A 147 14.78 33.68 -5.87
CA SER A 147 13.56 33.67 -6.71
C SER A 147 13.21 32.24 -7.15
N ALA A 148 12.92 31.39 -6.17
CA ALA A 148 12.66 29.97 -6.36
C ALA A 148 11.37 29.54 -5.66
N PHE A 149 10.67 28.62 -6.32
CA PHE A 149 9.47 27.99 -5.77
C PHE A 149 9.83 26.99 -4.66
N ASN A 150 8.80 26.55 -3.93
CA ASN A 150 8.87 25.58 -2.85
C ASN A 150 7.56 24.79 -2.80
N ILE A 151 7.62 23.53 -2.40
CA ILE A 151 6.44 22.72 -2.08
C ILE A 151 6.35 22.52 -0.57
N ASP A 152 5.19 22.78 0.02
CA ASP A 152 4.94 22.38 1.41
C ASP A 152 4.45 20.93 1.48
N LYS A 153 5.30 20.04 1.97
CA LYS A 153 4.96 18.63 2.22
C LYS A 153 4.94 18.36 3.72
N LEU A 154 3.75 18.04 4.25
CA LEU A 154 3.53 17.76 5.68
C LEU A 154 3.96 16.34 6.12
N GLY A 155 4.72 15.62 5.29
CA GLY A 155 5.14 14.25 5.52
C GLY A 155 4.38 13.23 4.67
N LEU A 156 4.29 11.99 5.18
CA LEU A 156 3.52 10.91 4.57
C LEU A 156 2.07 10.98 5.06
N SER A 157 1.10 10.97 4.14
CA SER A 157 -0.31 10.98 4.52
C SER A 157 -0.67 9.65 5.21
N PRO A 158 -1.54 9.64 6.24
CA PRO A 158 -1.96 8.42 6.92
C PRO A 158 -2.56 7.37 5.97
N CYS A 159 -3.34 7.79 4.97
CA CYS A 159 -3.90 6.88 3.96
C CYS A 159 -2.81 6.19 3.10
N ARG A 160 -1.70 6.89 2.79
CA ARG A 160 -0.55 6.32 2.09
C ARG A 160 0.29 5.44 3.00
N ALA A 161 0.43 5.80 4.27
CA ALA A 161 1.14 5.01 5.26
C ALA A 161 0.43 3.66 5.51
N ALA A 162 -0.90 3.67 5.60
CA ALA A 162 -1.72 2.48 5.84
C ALA A 162 -1.84 1.55 4.63
N CYS A 163 -1.69 2.06 3.41
CA CYS A 163 -1.73 1.23 2.21
C CYS A 163 -0.46 0.37 2.13
N PRO A 164 -0.57 -0.98 2.05
CA PRO A 164 0.60 -1.86 1.93
C PRO A 164 1.50 -1.60 0.71
N LEU A 165 0.95 -0.98 -0.34
CA LEU A 165 1.67 -0.58 -1.56
C LEU A 165 2.21 0.86 -1.52
N HIS A 166 1.86 1.63 -0.48
CA HIS A 166 2.18 3.06 -0.34
C HIS A 166 1.73 3.93 -1.52
N VAL A 167 0.55 3.62 -2.04
CA VAL A 167 -0.11 4.34 -3.12
C VAL A 167 -0.40 5.81 -2.73
N ASN A 168 -0.23 6.73 -3.68
CA ASN A 168 -0.44 8.17 -3.46
C ASN A 168 -1.92 8.59 -3.63
N ALA A 169 -2.79 8.11 -2.72
CA ALA A 169 -4.22 8.43 -2.72
C ALA A 169 -4.53 9.93 -2.75
N GLN A 170 -3.81 10.72 -1.95
CA GLN A 170 -4.00 12.18 -1.94
C GLN A 170 -3.71 12.80 -3.30
N GLY A 171 -2.69 12.32 -4.00
CA GLY A 171 -2.27 12.86 -5.29
C GLY A 171 -3.30 12.56 -6.39
N TYR A 172 -3.67 11.30 -6.60
CA TYR A 172 -4.59 10.97 -7.69
C TYR A 172 -6.00 11.48 -7.41
N LEU A 173 -6.46 11.54 -6.15
CA LEU A 173 -7.75 12.15 -5.83
C LEU A 173 -7.77 13.66 -6.09
N ALA A 174 -6.66 14.35 -5.85
CA ALA A 174 -6.53 15.76 -6.22
C ALA A 174 -6.59 15.96 -7.74
N LEU A 175 -6.01 15.05 -8.51
CA LEU A 175 -6.08 15.06 -9.98
C LEU A 175 -7.50 14.75 -10.49
N ILE A 176 -8.17 13.74 -9.93
CA ILE A 176 -9.60 13.43 -10.19
C ILE A 176 -10.46 14.67 -9.94
N SER A 177 -10.25 15.40 -8.84
CA SER A 177 -11.02 16.62 -8.53
C SER A 177 -10.85 17.76 -9.53
N LYS A 178 -9.88 17.66 -10.44
CA LYS A 178 -9.60 18.61 -11.52
C LYS A 178 -9.90 18.04 -12.91
N GLY A 179 -10.53 16.86 -13.01
CA GLY A 179 -10.80 16.19 -14.27
C GLY A 179 -9.55 15.68 -15.00
N LYS A 180 -8.40 15.60 -14.30
CA LYS A 180 -7.12 15.11 -14.84
C LYS A 180 -7.02 13.60 -14.66
N TYR A 181 -7.93 12.86 -15.30
CA TYR A 181 -8.09 11.41 -15.08
C TYR A 181 -6.89 10.60 -15.57
N LYS A 182 -6.30 10.98 -16.71
CA LYS A 182 -5.10 10.32 -17.24
C LYS A 182 -3.93 10.41 -16.27
N GLU A 183 -3.63 11.60 -15.77
CA GLU A 183 -2.53 11.81 -14.82
C GLU A 183 -2.84 11.16 -13.46
N ALA A 184 -4.10 11.13 -13.05
CA ALA A 184 -4.52 10.41 -11.84
C ALA A 184 -4.25 8.91 -11.97
N PHE A 185 -4.57 8.33 -13.12
CA PHE A 185 -4.36 6.92 -13.42
C PHE A 185 -2.88 6.57 -13.52
N GLU A 186 -2.09 7.37 -14.23
CA GLU A 186 -0.63 7.21 -14.32
C GLU A 186 0.02 7.26 -12.92
N LEU A 187 -0.44 8.16 -12.03
CA LEU A 187 0.04 8.25 -10.65
C LEU A 187 -0.35 7.05 -9.77
N GLU A 188 -1.53 6.46 -9.97
CA GLU A 188 -1.93 5.23 -9.27
C GLU A 188 -1.05 4.04 -9.71
N MET A 189 -0.82 3.94 -11.02
CA MET A 189 -0.03 2.87 -11.65
C MET A 189 1.44 2.86 -11.24
N GLU A 190 1.99 3.97 -10.72
CA GLU A 190 3.34 4.02 -10.15
C GLU A 190 3.57 2.97 -9.05
N ALA A 191 2.53 2.70 -8.25
CA ALA A 191 2.60 1.83 -7.09
C ALA A 191 1.71 0.58 -7.17
N ASN A 192 0.61 0.66 -7.93
CA ASN A 192 -0.37 -0.41 -8.04
C ASN A 192 -0.67 -0.72 -9.52
N PRO A 193 -0.15 -1.82 -10.08
CA PRO A 193 -0.43 -2.21 -11.48
C PRO A 193 -1.85 -2.73 -11.74
N PHE A 194 -2.69 -2.90 -10.70
CA PHE A 194 -4.04 -3.47 -10.82
C PHE A 194 -5.14 -2.54 -10.24
N PRO A 195 -5.22 -1.26 -10.67
CA PRO A 195 -6.17 -0.29 -10.13
C PRO A 195 -7.64 -0.71 -10.22
N ALA A 196 -8.07 -1.33 -11.31
CA ALA A 196 -9.46 -1.75 -11.52
C ALA A 196 -9.86 -2.90 -10.59
N THR A 197 -8.95 -3.86 -10.40
CA THR A 197 -9.12 -4.97 -9.46
C THR A 197 -9.18 -4.45 -8.02
N PHE A 198 -8.21 -3.64 -7.58
CA PHE A 198 -8.20 -3.09 -6.22
C PHE A 198 -9.19 -1.95 -6.00
N GLY A 199 -9.83 -1.43 -7.04
CA GLY A 199 -11.04 -0.60 -6.93
C GLY A 199 -12.28 -1.42 -6.52
N ARG A 200 -12.24 -2.75 -6.65
CA ARG A 200 -13.36 -3.65 -6.33
C ARG A 200 -13.13 -4.41 -5.03
N ILE A 201 -12.00 -5.09 -4.91
CA ILE A 201 -11.79 -6.11 -3.85
C ILE A 201 -10.93 -5.64 -2.66
N CYS A 202 -10.45 -4.39 -2.67
CA CYS A 202 -9.57 -3.91 -1.61
C CYS A 202 -10.33 -3.70 -0.30
N THR A 203 -9.75 -4.17 0.81
CA THR A 203 -10.22 -3.91 2.18
C THR A 203 -9.94 -2.48 2.67
N HIS A 204 -9.44 -1.62 1.77
CA HIS A 204 -9.39 -0.18 1.94
C HIS A 204 -8.84 0.36 3.29
N PRO A 205 -7.69 -0.13 3.81
CA PRO A 205 -7.10 0.36 5.06
C PRO A 205 -6.76 1.87 5.01
N CYS A 206 -6.60 2.41 3.80
CA CYS A 206 -6.43 3.83 3.55
C CYS A 206 -7.65 4.69 3.97
N GLN A 207 -8.86 4.13 3.94
CA GLN A 207 -10.09 4.80 4.35
C GLN A 207 -10.24 4.81 5.87
N GLU A 208 -9.86 3.72 6.55
CA GLU A 208 -9.86 3.63 8.02
C GLU A 208 -8.92 4.67 8.63
N SER A 209 -7.74 4.83 8.02
CA SER A 209 -6.74 5.82 8.46
C SER A 209 -6.98 7.23 7.91
N CYS A 210 -8.09 7.48 7.20
CA CYS A 210 -8.34 8.76 6.56
C CYS A 210 -8.58 9.87 7.59
N THR A 211 -7.79 10.95 7.57
CA THR A 211 -7.96 12.06 8.54
C THR A 211 -9.27 12.83 8.37
N ARG A 212 -9.94 12.72 7.22
CA ARG A 212 -11.26 13.33 6.98
C ARG A 212 -12.36 12.69 7.82
N SER A 213 -12.17 11.45 8.29
CA SER A 213 -13.12 10.76 9.18
C SER A 213 -13.40 11.53 10.47
N LYS A 214 -12.50 12.43 10.89
CA LYS A 214 -12.66 13.32 12.04
C LYS A 214 -13.64 14.49 11.80
N TYR A 215 -14.12 14.65 10.58
CA TYR A 215 -15.04 15.73 10.19
C TYR A 215 -16.37 15.12 9.73
N ASP A 216 -16.49 14.72 8.47
CA ASP A 216 -17.74 14.29 7.83
C ASP A 216 -17.68 12.88 7.21
N GLY A 217 -16.57 12.16 7.43
CA GLY A 217 -16.41 10.78 6.97
C GLY A 217 -15.11 10.56 6.21
N SER A 218 -14.73 9.29 6.03
CA SER A 218 -13.60 8.93 5.20
C SER A 218 -13.93 9.18 3.72
N LEU A 219 -12.92 9.59 2.95
CA LEU A 219 -13.05 9.59 1.50
C LEU A 219 -13.23 8.14 1.02
N LYS A 220 -14.12 7.94 0.05
CA LYS A 220 -14.36 6.65 -0.62
C LYS A 220 -13.23 6.36 -1.63
N ILE A 221 -12.01 6.21 -1.13
CA ILE A 221 -10.78 6.03 -1.90
C ILE A 221 -10.88 4.80 -2.84
N ARG A 222 -11.42 3.69 -2.35
CA ARG A 222 -11.61 2.46 -3.16
C ARG A 222 -12.57 2.73 -4.31
N ASP A 223 -13.71 3.34 -4.02
CA ASP A 223 -14.77 3.57 -5.01
C ASP A 223 -14.37 4.65 -6.02
N LEU A 224 -13.64 5.69 -5.60
CA LEU A 224 -13.06 6.69 -6.48
C LEU A 224 -11.98 6.08 -7.39
N LYS A 225 -11.21 5.11 -6.92
CA LYS A 225 -10.26 4.34 -7.75
C LYS A 225 -11.00 3.52 -8.79
N ARG A 226 -12.08 2.84 -8.41
CA ARG A 226 -12.95 2.11 -9.34
C ARG A 226 -13.54 3.05 -10.39
N ALA A 227 -14.14 4.16 -9.95
CA ALA A 227 -14.74 5.15 -10.84
C ALA A 227 -13.73 5.77 -11.81
N LEU A 228 -12.50 6.02 -11.35
CA LEU A 228 -11.41 6.49 -12.22
C LEU A 228 -11.18 5.56 -13.41
N VAL A 229 -11.18 4.24 -13.20
CA VAL A 229 -10.96 3.30 -14.31
C VAL A 229 -12.25 3.03 -15.09
N ASP A 230 -13.36 2.77 -14.41
CA ASP A 230 -14.61 2.34 -15.04
C ASP A 230 -15.25 3.45 -15.90
N PHE A 231 -15.10 4.73 -15.54
CA PHE A 231 -15.68 5.85 -16.29
C PHE A 231 -14.77 6.48 -17.33
N ASN A 232 -13.53 5.98 -17.46
CA ASN A 232 -12.57 6.51 -18.43
C ASN A 232 -11.99 5.33 -19.24
N PRO A 233 -12.82 4.68 -20.09
CA PRO A 233 -12.42 3.50 -20.87
C PRO A 233 -11.31 3.79 -21.89
N GLU A 234 -11.03 5.05 -22.19
CA GLU A 234 -9.92 5.51 -23.02
C GLU A 234 -8.55 5.48 -22.31
N LEU A 235 -8.52 5.21 -21.00
CA LEU A 235 -7.26 5.09 -20.26
C LEU A 235 -6.47 3.87 -20.72
N GLU A 236 -5.24 4.11 -21.15
CA GLU A 236 -4.33 3.07 -21.58
C GLU A 236 -3.41 2.61 -20.44
N TYR A 237 -3.33 1.29 -20.25
CA TYR A 237 -2.34 0.67 -19.38
C TYR A 237 -0.96 0.75 -20.04
N LYS A 238 -0.22 1.81 -19.76
CA LYS A 238 1.17 1.94 -20.19
C LYS A 238 2.05 1.02 -19.35
N LEU A 239 2.93 0.29 -20.04
CA LEU A 239 3.98 -0.45 -19.36
C LEU A 239 4.93 0.54 -18.66
N PRO A 240 5.42 0.22 -17.46
CA PRO A 240 6.37 1.07 -16.76
C PRO A 240 7.71 1.11 -17.51
N ASP A 241 8.47 2.19 -17.30
CA ASP A 241 9.86 2.24 -17.76
C ASP A 241 10.67 1.13 -17.09
N MET A 242 11.33 0.31 -17.90
CA MET A 242 12.19 -0.78 -17.47
C MET A 242 13.66 -0.37 -17.57
N LYS A 243 14.45 -0.70 -16.55
CA LYS A 243 15.91 -0.59 -16.63
C LYS A 243 16.47 -1.54 -17.69
N ALA A 244 17.67 -1.23 -18.18
CA ALA A 244 18.40 -2.11 -19.08
C ALA A 244 18.58 -3.51 -18.46
N ALA A 245 18.57 -4.54 -19.32
CA ALA A 245 18.73 -5.92 -18.89
C ALA A 245 20.05 -6.09 -18.11
N ASN A 246 19.97 -6.68 -16.92
CA ASN A 246 21.12 -6.83 -16.02
C ASN A 246 21.76 -8.23 -16.07
N GLY A 247 21.22 -9.12 -16.90
CA GLY A 247 21.72 -10.49 -17.13
C GLY A 247 21.36 -11.52 -16.07
N LYS A 248 20.75 -11.10 -14.95
CA LYS A 248 20.35 -12.00 -13.85
C LYS A 248 18.90 -12.48 -14.01
N SER A 249 18.62 -13.65 -13.45
CA SER A 249 17.40 -14.40 -13.65
C SER A 249 16.72 -14.77 -12.33
N ILE A 250 15.39 -14.67 -12.29
CA ILE A 250 14.57 -14.90 -11.10
C ILE A 250 13.46 -15.89 -11.40
N GLY A 251 13.34 -16.91 -10.55
CA GLY A 251 12.21 -17.84 -10.56
C GLY A 251 11.15 -17.43 -9.55
N ILE A 252 9.89 -17.38 -9.96
CA ILE A 252 8.76 -17.06 -9.07
C ILE A 252 7.82 -18.26 -9.04
N VAL A 253 7.56 -18.81 -7.86
CA VAL A 253 6.63 -19.93 -7.66
C VAL A 253 5.30 -19.38 -7.18
N GLY A 254 4.28 -19.45 -8.04
CA GLY A 254 2.93 -18.92 -7.81
C GLY A 254 2.66 -17.60 -8.52
N GLY A 255 1.62 -17.56 -9.35
CA GLY A 255 1.13 -16.42 -10.12
C GLY A 255 0.00 -15.65 -9.44
N GLY A 256 -0.06 -15.68 -8.10
CA GLY A 256 -0.98 -14.89 -7.29
C GLY A 256 -0.56 -13.42 -7.11
N PRO A 257 -1.27 -12.64 -6.28
CA PRO A 257 -0.98 -11.20 -6.08
C PRO A 257 0.46 -10.91 -5.66
N ALA A 258 1.02 -11.71 -4.74
CA ALA A 258 2.39 -11.56 -4.27
C ALA A 258 3.41 -11.85 -5.39
N GLY A 259 3.25 -12.97 -6.08
CA GLY A 259 4.14 -13.37 -7.18
C GLY A 259 4.11 -12.39 -8.34
N MET A 260 2.92 -11.96 -8.77
CA MET A 260 2.80 -10.97 -9.85
C MET A 260 3.38 -9.61 -9.46
N MET A 261 3.18 -9.14 -8.23
CA MET A 261 3.78 -7.87 -7.80
C MET A 261 5.31 -7.95 -7.68
N CYS A 262 5.83 -9.09 -7.20
CA CYS A 262 7.26 -9.34 -7.18
C CYS A 262 7.85 -9.36 -8.61
N ALA A 263 7.17 -10.04 -9.53
CA ALA A 263 7.54 -10.08 -10.95
C ALA A 263 7.54 -8.70 -11.59
N TYR A 264 6.50 -7.90 -11.34
CA TYR A 264 6.34 -6.54 -11.84
C TYR A 264 7.54 -5.65 -11.43
N GLU A 265 7.88 -5.63 -10.14
CA GLU A 265 8.97 -4.78 -9.63
C GLU A 265 10.36 -5.29 -10.07
N LEU A 266 10.59 -6.60 -10.13
CA LEU A 266 11.85 -7.15 -10.61
C LEU A 266 12.03 -6.92 -12.12
N LYS A 267 10.96 -7.06 -12.91
CA LYS A 267 11.04 -6.78 -14.34
C LYS A 267 11.36 -5.32 -14.64
N LYS A 268 10.80 -4.37 -13.87
CA LYS A 268 11.19 -2.94 -13.92
C LYS A 268 12.68 -2.71 -13.63
N ASN A 269 13.32 -3.58 -12.86
CA ASN A 269 14.75 -3.49 -12.54
C ASN A 269 15.66 -4.21 -13.55
N GLY A 270 15.12 -4.70 -14.68
CA GLY A 270 15.90 -5.28 -15.77
C GLY A 270 16.24 -6.77 -15.59
N TYR A 271 15.61 -7.46 -14.65
CA TYR A 271 15.81 -8.90 -14.44
C TYR A 271 15.04 -9.75 -15.47
N ASN A 272 15.56 -10.93 -15.77
CA ASN A 272 14.83 -11.98 -16.48
C ASN A 272 13.94 -12.73 -15.49
N VAL A 273 12.62 -12.60 -15.61
CA VAL A 273 11.67 -13.16 -14.64
C VAL A 273 10.85 -14.26 -15.28
N GLU A 274 10.80 -15.43 -14.64
CA GLU A 274 9.92 -16.53 -15.00
C GLU A 274 8.98 -16.89 -13.83
N ILE A 275 7.68 -16.99 -14.10
CA ILE A 275 6.66 -17.43 -13.14
C ILE A 275 6.27 -18.88 -13.45
N PHE A 276 6.18 -19.72 -12.42
CA PHE A 276 5.60 -21.07 -12.47
C PHE A 276 4.23 -21.05 -11.81
N GLU A 277 3.19 -21.29 -12.60
CA GLU A 277 1.79 -21.22 -12.18
C GLU A 277 1.11 -22.58 -12.42
N GLU A 278 0.47 -23.12 -11.39
CA GLU A 278 -0.24 -24.40 -11.45
C GLU A 278 -1.46 -24.33 -12.37
N LEU A 279 -2.14 -23.18 -12.38
CA LEU A 279 -3.32 -22.94 -13.21
C LEU A 279 -2.94 -22.60 -14.65
N ASP A 280 -3.95 -22.57 -15.52
CA ASP A 280 -3.82 -22.11 -16.90
C ASP A 280 -3.88 -20.58 -17.04
N LYS A 281 -3.99 -19.88 -15.90
CA LYS A 281 -4.22 -18.44 -15.79
C LYS A 281 -3.52 -17.89 -14.55
N LEU A 282 -3.03 -16.66 -14.66
CA LEU A 282 -2.51 -15.87 -13.54
C LEU A 282 -3.67 -15.30 -12.70
N GLY A 283 -3.36 -14.86 -11.47
CA GLY A 283 -4.31 -14.21 -10.56
C GLY A 283 -4.46 -14.91 -9.21
N GLY A 284 -4.10 -16.20 -9.12
CA GLY A 284 -4.24 -16.99 -7.89
C GLY A 284 -5.63 -16.86 -7.27
N MET A 285 -5.71 -16.60 -5.96
CA MET A 285 -6.98 -16.44 -5.25
C MET A 285 -7.85 -15.27 -5.74
N MET A 286 -7.32 -14.26 -6.43
CA MET A 286 -8.16 -13.25 -7.08
C MET A 286 -8.99 -13.85 -8.21
N TYR A 287 -8.46 -14.87 -8.89
CA TYR A 287 -9.15 -15.57 -9.96
C TYR A 287 -10.03 -16.72 -9.43
N VAL A 288 -9.47 -17.61 -8.60
CA VAL A 288 -10.19 -18.83 -8.18
C VAL A 288 -10.97 -18.70 -6.89
N GLY A 289 -10.61 -17.74 -6.02
CA GLY A 289 -11.24 -17.55 -4.73
C GLY A 289 -12.36 -16.51 -4.77
N ILE A 290 -12.09 -15.35 -5.37
CA ILE A 290 -13.06 -14.25 -5.43
C ILE A 290 -14.07 -14.48 -6.57
N PRO A 291 -15.38 -14.50 -6.30
CA PRO A 291 -16.40 -14.71 -7.33
C PRO A 291 -16.50 -13.57 -8.35
N ALA A 292 -16.98 -13.90 -9.55
CA ALA A 292 -17.13 -12.95 -10.66
C ALA A 292 -18.09 -11.79 -10.38
N PHE A 293 -19.05 -11.96 -9.47
CA PHE A 293 -19.97 -10.88 -9.09
C PHE A 293 -19.29 -9.78 -8.25
N ARG A 294 -18.15 -10.08 -7.61
CA ARG A 294 -17.30 -9.07 -6.92
C ARG A 294 -16.17 -8.60 -7.82
N LEU A 295 -15.54 -9.52 -8.53
CA LEU A 295 -14.42 -9.24 -9.43
C LEU A 295 -14.68 -9.85 -10.82
N PRO A 296 -15.22 -9.05 -11.76
CA PRO A 296 -15.46 -9.50 -13.12
C PRO A 296 -14.18 -10.00 -13.77
N ARG A 297 -14.29 -11.10 -14.53
CA ARG A 297 -13.12 -11.85 -15.01
C ARG A 297 -12.34 -11.05 -16.04
N GLU A 298 -13.04 -10.36 -16.94
CA GLU A 298 -12.48 -9.47 -17.95
C GLU A 298 -11.66 -8.33 -17.35
N VAL A 299 -12.11 -7.78 -16.21
CA VAL A 299 -11.37 -6.74 -15.49
C VAL A 299 -10.03 -7.30 -14.99
N LEU A 300 -10.07 -8.44 -14.31
CA LEU A 300 -8.86 -9.09 -13.80
C LEU A 300 -7.91 -9.48 -14.94
N PHE A 301 -8.42 -10.09 -16.02
CA PHE A 301 -7.61 -10.51 -17.16
C PHE A 301 -6.89 -9.34 -17.85
N ASN A 302 -7.58 -8.22 -18.03
CA ASN A 302 -7.01 -7.05 -18.68
C ASN A 302 -5.77 -6.53 -17.93
N GLU A 303 -5.83 -6.48 -16.60
CA GLU A 303 -4.71 -5.99 -15.80
C GLU A 303 -3.61 -7.04 -15.62
N VAL A 304 -3.98 -8.31 -15.43
CA VAL A 304 -3.02 -9.41 -15.29
C VAL A 304 -2.23 -9.64 -16.58
N SER A 305 -2.83 -9.42 -17.75
CA SER A 305 -2.15 -9.50 -19.05
C SER A 305 -0.95 -8.54 -19.15
N GLN A 306 -0.92 -7.47 -18.34
CA GLN A 306 0.19 -6.53 -18.34
C GLN A 306 1.50 -7.18 -17.87
N ILE A 307 1.43 -8.17 -16.98
CA ILE A 307 2.60 -8.90 -16.51
C ILE A 307 3.31 -9.60 -17.68
N GLU A 308 2.56 -10.28 -18.55
CA GLU A 308 3.11 -10.93 -19.74
C GLU A 308 3.57 -9.91 -20.79
N LYS A 309 2.81 -8.82 -20.98
CA LYS A 309 3.18 -7.72 -21.91
C LYS A 309 4.49 -7.03 -21.51
N MET A 310 4.85 -7.03 -20.22
CA MET A 310 6.16 -6.55 -19.76
C MET A 310 7.31 -7.50 -20.15
N GLY A 311 7.03 -8.69 -20.66
CA GLY A 311 8.02 -9.71 -21.00
C GLY A 311 8.41 -10.59 -19.81
N VAL A 312 7.51 -10.77 -18.84
CA VAL A 312 7.61 -11.83 -17.84
C VAL A 312 7.17 -13.13 -18.51
N LYS A 313 7.99 -14.18 -18.42
CA LYS A 313 7.65 -15.49 -18.99
C LYS A 313 6.85 -16.29 -17.98
N VAL A 314 5.71 -16.84 -18.40
CA VAL A 314 4.82 -17.59 -17.52
C VAL A 314 4.74 -19.03 -18.00
N HIS A 315 5.07 -19.97 -17.11
CA HIS A 315 4.89 -21.40 -17.30
C HIS A 315 3.58 -21.80 -16.64
N TYR A 316 2.49 -21.74 -17.41
CA TYR A 316 1.18 -22.20 -16.98
C TYR A 316 1.13 -23.72 -16.82
N LYS A 317 0.13 -24.22 -16.10
CA LYS A 317 -0.10 -25.66 -15.87
C LYS A 317 1.15 -26.37 -15.34
N THR A 318 1.97 -25.66 -14.57
CA THR A 318 3.26 -26.12 -14.08
C THR A 318 3.27 -26.07 -12.55
N ARG A 319 2.90 -27.17 -11.92
CA ARG A 319 2.94 -27.34 -10.46
C ARG A 319 4.34 -27.74 -10.01
N VAL A 320 4.99 -26.85 -9.25
CA VAL A 320 6.29 -27.16 -8.64
C VAL A 320 6.15 -28.29 -7.64
N GLY A 321 7.05 -29.27 -7.69
CA GLY A 321 7.00 -30.52 -6.93
C GLY A 321 6.25 -31.66 -7.64
N ARG A 322 5.56 -31.40 -8.76
CA ARG A 322 4.95 -32.44 -9.61
C ARG A 322 5.45 -32.39 -11.04
N ASP A 323 5.34 -31.23 -11.68
CA ASP A 323 5.65 -31.05 -13.10
C ASP A 323 7.09 -30.55 -13.31
N ILE A 324 7.67 -29.89 -12.31
CA ILE A 324 9.09 -29.51 -12.22
C ILE A 324 9.57 -29.62 -10.77
N ASN A 325 10.78 -30.13 -10.55
CA ASN A 325 11.32 -30.20 -9.19
C ASN A 325 11.75 -28.82 -8.69
N PHE A 326 11.57 -28.58 -7.39
CA PHE A 326 12.01 -27.33 -6.78
C PHE A 326 13.53 -27.13 -6.92
N ASP A 327 14.32 -28.21 -6.90
CA ASP A 327 15.78 -28.16 -7.08
C ASP A 327 16.19 -27.67 -8.47
N ASP A 328 15.43 -28.00 -9.52
CA ASP A 328 15.69 -27.52 -10.87
C ASP A 328 15.51 -26.00 -10.95
N ILE A 329 14.49 -25.48 -10.25
CA ILE A 329 14.27 -24.03 -10.12
C ILE A 329 15.40 -23.40 -9.33
N LEU A 330 15.78 -23.97 -8.18
CA LEU A 330 16.90 -23.44 -7.40
C LEU A 330 18.18 -23.37 -8.24
N ASN A 331 18.50 -24.40 -9.01
CA ASN A 331 19.73 -24.45 -9.80
C ASN A 331 19.72 -23.53 -11.02
N ARG A 332 18.55 -23.18 -11.56
CA ARG A 332 18.42 -22.39 -12.79
C ARG A 332 18.44 -20.87 -12.59
N PHE A 333 18.08 -20.39 -11.40
CA PHE A 333 17.91 -18.95 -11.15
C PHE A 333 18.86 -18.41 -10.08
N ASP A 334 19.20 -17.13 -10.21
CA ASP A 334 20.07 -16.41 -9.27
C ASP A 334 19.35 -16.12 -7.95
N ALA A 335 18.02 -15.96 -7.99
CA ALA A 335 17.15 -15.90 -6.82
C ALA A 335 15.78 -16.52 -7.12
N VAL A 336 15.08 -16.94 -6.07
CA VAL A 336 13.74 -17.54 -6.15
C VAL A 336 12.80 -16.84 -5.17
N PHE A 337 11.58 -16.55 -5.60
CA PHE A 337 10.51 -16.06 -4.73
C PHE A 337 9.36 -17.07 -4.68
N ILE A 338 8.90 -17.41 -3.47
CA ILE A 338 7.77 -18.30 -3.23
C ILE A 338 6.56 -17.47 -2.77
N GLY A 339 5.52 -17.47 -3.60
CA GLY A 339 4.26 -16.77 -3.37
C GLY A 339 3.05 -17.67 -3.65
N THR A 340 3.12 -18.94 -3.24
CA THR A 340 2.11 -19.98 -3.53
C THR A 340 0.79 -19.81 -2.79
N GLY A 341 0.74 -18.98 -1.74
CA GLY A 341 -0.49 -18.69 -0.99
C GLY A 341 -1.02 -19.87 -0.14
N ALA A 342 -2.23 -19.70 0.40
CA ALA A 342 -2.90 -20.69 1.25
C ALA A 342 -4.15 -21.26 0.55
N HIS A 343 -3.97 -22.33 -0.21
CA HIS A 343 -5.00 -22.89 -1.11
C HIS A 343 -5.74 -24.11 -0.55
N LYS A 344 -5.45 -24.54 0.69
CA LYS A 344 -6.05 -25.70 1.32
C LYS A 344 -6.91 -25.29 2.50
N SER A 345 -8.16 -25.73 2.56
CA SER A 345 -9.04 -25.49 3.71
C SER A 345 -8.54 -26.25 4.93
N ARG A 346 -8.68 -25.65 6.12
CA ARG A 346 -8.45 -26.36 7.38
C ARG A 346 -9.65 -27.24 7.73
N ASN A 347 -9.34 -28.37 8.33
CA ASN A 347 -10.32 -29.28 8.90
C ASN A 347 -10.72 -28.82 10.30
N MET A 348 -11.97 -29.09 10.69
CA MET A 348 -12.48 -28.72 12.00
C MET A 348 -12.17 -29.80 13.05
N GLY A 349 -11.97 -31.03 12.61
CA GLY A 349 -11.74 -32.20 13.47
C GLY A 349 -13.02 -32.74 14.08
N ILE A 350 -14.18 -32.52 13.46
CA ILE A 350 -15.47 -33.05 13.93
C ILE A 350 -15.84 -34.33 13.17
N PRO A 351 -16.53 -35.30 13.80
CA PRO A 351 -16.91 -36.53 13.11
C PRO A 351 -17.82 -36.26 11.89
N GLY A 352 -17.53 -36.91 10.77
CA GLY A 352 -18.32 -36.85 9.53
C GLY A 352 -17.97 -35.68 8.59
N GLU A 353 -16.97 -34.86 8.93
CA GLU A 353 -16.56 -33.71 8.11
C GLU A 353 -15.93 -34.08 6.76
N GLU A 354 -15.62 -35.35 6.52
CA GLU A 354 -14.92 -35.85 5.34
C GLU A 354 -15.73 -35.69 4.05
N LEU A 355 -17.07 -35.62 4.16
CA LEU A 355 -17.97 -35.33 3.04
C LEU A 355 -18.22 -33.83 2.85
N ALA A 356 -17.73 -32.97 3.76
CA ALA A 356 -17.89 -31.54 3.66
C ALA A 356 -16.93 -30.94 2.62
N TRP A 357 -17.35 -29.87 1.97
CA TRP A 357 -16.50 -29.10 1.08
C TRP A 357 -15.63 -28.13 1.85
N GLY A 358 -14.35 -28.03 1.50
CA GLY A 358 -13.57 -26.84 1.83
C GLY A 358 -14.02 -25.65 0.97
N ALA A 359 -14.14 -24.47 1.57
CA ALA A 359 -14.67 -23.28 0.88
C ALA A 359 -13.79 -22.86 -0.31
N VAL A 360 -12.46 -22.90 -0.16
CA VAL A 360 -11.55 -22.48 -1.24
C VAL A 360 -11.50 -23.49 -2.37
N GLU A 361 -11.62 -24.77 -2.07
CA GLU A 361 -11.69 -25.86 -3.06
C GLU A 361 -12.99 -25.77 -3.85
N LEU A 362 -14.13 -25.56 -3.16
CA LEU A 362 -15.42 -25.37 -3.79
C LEU A 362 -15.43 -24.15 -4.72
N LEU A 363 -15.01 -22.99 -4.20
CA LEU A 363 -14.94 -21.74 -4.97
C LEU A 363 -14.00 -21.88 -6.17
N ARG A 364 -12.88 -22.58 -6.01
CA ARG A 364 -11.93 -22.86 -7.09
C ARG A 364 -12.58 -23.66 -8.21
N LYS A 365 -13.22 -24.79 -7.89
CA LYS A 365 -13.93 -25.61 -8.89
C LYS A 365 -15.00 -24.83 -9.63
N LEU A 366 -15.83 -24.10 -8.89
CA LEU A 366 -16.90 -23.29 -9.49
C LEU A 366 -16.35 -22.16 -10.36
N SER A 367 -15.23 -21.53 -9.97
CA SER A 367 -14.58 -20.46 -10.75
C SER A 367 -13.90 -20.98 -12.02
N LEU A 368 -13.43 -22.22 -12.02
CA LEU A 368 -12.86 -22.89 -13.18
C LEU A 368 -13.94 -23.48 -14.12
N GLY A 369 -15.21 -23.42 -13.73
CA GLY A 369 -16.32 -23.96 -14.51
C GLY A 369 -16.44 -25.48 -14.42
N GLU A 370 -15.81 -26.10 -13.41
CA GLU A 370 -15.94 -27.54 -13.17
C GLU A 370 -17.34 -27.89 -12.67
N GLU A 371 -17.80 -29.09 -13.00
CA GLU A 371 -19.04 -29.63 -12.45
C GLU A 371 -18.88 -29.95 -10.96
N VAL A 372 -19.78 -29.41 -10.16
CA VAL A 372 -19.87 -29.68 -8.72
C VAL A 372 -21.27 -30.15 -8.41
N LYS A 373 -21.40 -31.29 -7.73
CA LYS A 373 -22.68 -31.77 -7.21
C LYS A 373 -23.10 -30.87 -6.05
N LEU A 374 -24.09 -30.00 -6.30
CA LEU A 374 -24.66 -29.12 -5.30
C LEU A 374 -25.85 -29.77 -4.60
N GLY A 375 -25.97 -29.51 -3.31
CA GLY A 375 -27.16 -29.84 -2.53
C GLY A 375 -28.30 -28.85 -2.77
N LYS A 376 -29.47 -29.11 -2.17
CA LYS A 376 -30.59 -28.17 -2.12
C LYS A 376 -30.46 -27.20 -0.96
N LYS A 377 -29.87 -27.64 0.17
CA LYS A 377 -29.74 -26.86 1.40
C LYS A 377 -28.34 -27.03 2.00
N ALA A 378 -27.59 -25.93 2.04
CA ALA A 378 -26.22 -25.90 2.52
C ALA A 378 -26.07 -25.09 3.81
N ILE A 379 -25.20 -25.55 4.71
CA ILE A 379 -24.59 -24.66 5.71
C ILE A 379 -23.17 -24.27 5.30
N VAL A 380 -22.81 -23.01 5.54
CA VAL A 380 -21.45 -22.52 5.41
C VAL A 380 -20.92 -22.16 6.80
N ILE A 381 -19.86 -22.83 7.24
CA ILE A 381 -19.32 -22.70 8.59
C ILE A 381 -18.14 -21.74 8.55
N GLY A 382 -18.31 -20.54 9.10
CA GLY A 382 -17.28 -19.51 9.12
C GLY A 382 -17.86 -18.10 9.12
N GLY A 383 -16.98 -17.10 9.25
CA GLY A 383 -17.40 -15.69 9.26
C GLY A 383 -16.47 -14.74 8.51
N GLY A 384 -15.50 -15.26 7.75
CA GLY A 384 -14.62 -14.45 6.91
C GLY A 384 -15.15 -14.32 5.47
N ASN A 385 -14.46 -13.53 4.66
CA ASN A 385 -14.86 -13.27 3.27
C ASN A 385 -15.04 -14.55 2.44
N ALA A 386 -14.22 -15.60 2.66
CA ALA A 386 -14.41 -16.89 1.99
C ALA A 386 -15.76 -17.57 2.31
N ALA A 387 -16.28 -17.38 3.54
CA ALA A 387 -17.59 -17.88 3.92
C ALA A 387 -18.70 -17.11 3.22
N ILE A 388 -18.58 -15.77 3.17
CA ILE A 388 -19.51 -14.89 2.46
C ILE A 388 -19.55 -15.22 0.98
N ASP A 389 -18.38 -15.32 0.34
CA ASP A 389 -18.24 -15.63 -1.08
C ASP A 389 -18.82 -17.00 -1.42
N ALA A 390 -18.53 -18.03 -0.61
CA ALA A 390 -19.10 -19.37 -0.80
C ALA A 390 -20.62 -19.36 -0.66
N ALA A 391 -21.15 -18.70 0.37
CA ALA A 391 -22.59 -18.63 0.62
C ALA A 391 -23.35 -17.92 -0.50
N ARG A 392 -22.88 -16.73 -0.89
CA ARG A 392 -23.43 -15.93 -1.99
C ARG A 392 -23.33 -16.62 -3.35
N THR A 393 -22.26 -17.40 -3.57
CA THR A 393 -22.09 -18.20 -4.79
C THR A 393 -23.10 -19.35 -4.85
N LEU A 394 -23.26 -20.08 -3.75
CA LEU A 394 -24.25 -21.17 -3.65
C LEU A 394 -25.68 -20.65 -3.79
N ARG A 395 -26.00 -19.52 -3.15
CA ARG A 395 -27.32 -18.88 -3.25
C ARG A 395 -27.68 -18.54 -4.70
N ARG A 396 -26.76 -17.95 -5.45
CA ARG A 396 -26.93 -17.67 -6.89
C ARG A 396 -27.05 -18.92 -7.76
N LYS A 397 -26.71 -20.10 -7.24
CA LYS A 397 -26.91 -21.40 -7.88
C LYS A 397 -28.17 -22.12 -7.36
N ASN A 398 -29.11 -21.37 -6.78
CA ASN A 398 -30.40 -21.86 -6.27
C ASN A 398 -30.28 -22.85 -5.10
N VAL A 399 -29.22 -22.75 -4.31
CA VAL A 399 -29.09 -23.48 -3.04
C VAL A 399 -29.69 -22.63 -1.91
N GLU A 400 -30.47 -23.23 -1.01
CA GLU A 400 -30.85 -22.60 0.26
C GLU A 400 -29.61 -22.58 1.17
N VAL A 401 -29.17 -21.41 1.61
CA VAL A 401 -27.90 -21.28 2.34
C VAL A 401 -28.11 -20.58 3.66
N GLU A 402 -27.45 -21.10 4.68
CA GLU A 402 -27.33 -20.47 5.99
C GLU A 402 -25.87 -20.46 6.43
N ILE A 403 -25.41 -19.35 7.00
CA ILE A 403 -24.08 -19.25 7.61
C ILE A 403 -24.16 -19.64 9.07
N VAL A 404 -23.25 -20.49 9.53
CA VAL A 404 -23.05 -20.80 10.95
C VAL A 404 -21.76 -20.14 11.42
N TYR A 405 -21.88 -19.25 12.41
CA TYR A 405 -20.75 -18.53 12.97
C TYR A 405 -20.70 -18.60 14.50
N ARG A 406 -19.57 -19.08 15.02
CA ARG A 406 -19.39 -19.33 16.46
C ARG A 406 -19.33 -18.09 17.34
N ARG A 407 -19.23 -16.87 16.79
CA ARG A 407 -19.19 -15.61 17.56
C ARG A 407 -20.38 -14.72 17.19
N ALA A 408 -20.44 -13.52 17.76
CA ALA A 408 -21.45 -12.53 17.40
C ALA A 408 -21.00 -11.68 16.20
N ARG A 409 -21.94 -10.90 15.66
CA ARG A 409 -21.73 -10.03 14.48
C ARG A 409 -20.53 -9.09 14.61
N LYS A 410 -20.23 -8.60 15.82
CA LYS A 410 -19.15 -7.66 16.09
C LYS A 410 -17.76 -8.29 15.90
N GLU A 411 -17.62 -9.60 16.12
CA GLU A 411 -16.34 -10.32 15.97
C GLU A 411 -16.14 -10.89 14.57
N MET A 412 -17.16 -10.80 13.70
CA MET A 412 -17.15 -11.33 12.34
C MET A 412 -16.10 -10.60 11.49
N PRO A 413 -15.11 -11.31 10.91
CA PRO A 413 -14.01 -10.67 10.19
C PRO A 413 -14.31 -10.29 8.73
N ALA A 414 -15.46 -10.70 8.18
CA ALA A 414 -15.84 -10.30 6.83
C ALA A 414 -16.18 -8.80 6.74
N ASP A 415 -16.00 -8.23 5.56
CA ASP A 415 -16.26 -6.81 5.32
C ASP A 415 -17.75 -6.49 5.54
N ASP A 416 -18.06 -5.39 6.23
CA ASP A 416 -19.43 -5.04 6.62
C ASP A 416 -20.37 -4.87 5.41
N GLU A 417 -19.85 -4.32 4.31
CA GLU A 417 -20.55 -4.19 3.02
C GLU A 417 -20.95 -5.55 2.45
N GLU A 418 -20.04 -6.52 2.49
CA GLU A 418 -20.28 -7.87 1.97
C GLU A 418 -21.28 -8.65 2.82
N ILE A 419 -21.27 -8.42 4.14
CA ILE A 419 -22.27 -8.97 5.06
C ILE A 419 -23.64 -8.36 4.76
N HIS A 420 -23.70 -7.04 4.48
CA HIS A 420 -24.95 -6.37 4.13
C HIS A 420 -25.56 -6.94 2.85
N GLU A 421 -24.77 -7.02 1.77
CA GLU A 421 -25.21 -7.60 0.49
C GLU A 421 -25.63 -9.07 0.63
N LEU A 422 -24.93 -9.86 1.46
CA LEU A 422 -25.31 -11.23 1.76
C LEU A 422 -26.72 -11.33 2.39
N MET A 423 -27.02 -10.43 3.34
CA MET A 423 -28.34 -10.40 3.98
C MET A 423 -29.44 -9.92 3.02
N GLU A 424 -29.13 -8.99 2.12
CA GLU A 424 -30.05 -8.55 1.05
C GLU A 424 -30.41 -9.69 0.08
N GLU A 425 -29.49 -10.65 -0.12
CA GLU A 425 -29.75 -11.88 -0.90
C GLU A 425 -30.60 -12.92 -0.14
N GLY A 426 -31.01 -12.62 1.09
CA GLY A 426 -31.85 -13.46 1.94
C GLY A 426 -31.09 -14.61 2.60
N ILE A 427 -29.76 -14.53 2.72
CA ILE A 427 -28.95 -15.54 3.41
C ILE A 427 -28.91 -15.20 4.90
N ASN A 428 -29.38 -16.13 5.74
CA ASN A 428 -29.36 -15.94 7.19
C ASN A 428 -27.99 -16.27 7.79
N ILE A 429 -27.65 -15.62 8.92
CA ILE A 429 -26.45 -15.90 9.71
C ILE A 429 -26.85 -16.34 11.11
N GLN A 430 -26.59 -17.60 11.45
CA GLN A 430 -26.69 -18.16 12.80
C GLN A 430 -25.44 -17.81 13.60
N PHE A 431 -25.53 -16.71 14.34
CA PHE A 431 -24.51 -16.34 15.32
C PHE A 431 -24.49 -17.29 16.50
N LEU A 432 -23.38 -17.24 17.25
CA LEU A 432 -23.21 -17.98 18.50
C LEU A 432 -23.56 -19.47 18.36
N THR A 433 -23.14 -20.06 17.25
CA THR A 433 -23.46 -21.45 16.89
C THR A 433 -22.20 -22.11 16.34
N ASN A 434 -21.87 -23.28 16.86
CA ASN A 434 -20.69 -24.04 16.42
C ASN A 434 -21.09 -25.49 16.10
N PRO A 435 -20.72 -26.04 14.94
CA PRO A 435 -20.99 -27.43 14.61
C PRO A 435 -20.09 -28.36 15.44
N ILE A 436 -20.63 -29.50 15.85
CA ILE A 436 -19.93 -30.52 16.65
C ILE A 436 -19.90 -31.89 15.95
N LYS A 437 -20.79 -32.14 14.99
CA LYS A 437 -20.83 -33.38 14.21
C LYS A 437 -21.59 -33.19 12.89
N VAL A 438 -21.10 -33.82 11.82
CA VAL A 438 -21.83 -33.94 10.55
C VAL A 438 -22.43 -35.34 10.48
N ASN A 439 -23.76 -35.42 10.39
CA ASN A 439 -24.44 -36.71 10.29
C ASN A 439 -24.57 -37.11 8.82
N THR A 440 -24.02 -38.28 8.50
CA THR A 440 -23.96 -38.83 7.15
C THR A 440 -24.76 -40.13 7.08
N GLU A 441 -25.36 -40.39 5.92
CA GLU A 441 -25.97 -41.67 5.57
C GLU A 441 -25.36 -42.14 4.25
N LYS A 442 -24.55 -43.22 4.31
CA LYS A 442 -23.66 -43.64 3.21
C LYS A 442 -22.76 -42.46 2.80
N ASP A 443 -22.80 -42.05 1.54
CA ASP A 443 -22.00 -40.95 0.98
C ASP A 443 -22.79 -39.63 0.85
N ASN A 444 -23.83 -39.42 1.65
CA ASN A 444 -24.60 -38.17 1.64
C ASN A 444 -24.74 -37.57 3.05
N ILE A 445 -24.62 -36.25 3.13
CA ILE A 445 -24.90 -35.48 4.35
C ILE A 445 -26.42 -35.40 4.54
N LYS A 446 -26.88 -35.52 5.80
CA LYS A 446 -28.30 -35.41 6.19
C LYS A 446 -28.57 -34.24 7.12
N SER A 447 -27.66 -34.00 8.04
CA SER A 447 -27.79 -32.93 9.01
C SER A 447 -26.45 -32.60 9.65
N VAL A 448 -26.41 -31.47 10.34
CA VAL A 448 -25.29 -31.08 11.19
C VAL A 448 -25.81 -30.82 12.59
N GLU A 449 -25.14 -31.42 13.56
CA GLU A 449 -25.36 -31.16 14.98
C GLU A 449 -24.53 -29.95 15.39
N CYS A 450 -25.18 -28.99 16.02
CA CYS A 450 -24.61 -27.73 16.45
C CYS A 450 -24.85 -27.52 17.94
N ILE A 451 -23.98 -26.76 18.57
CA ILE A 451 -24.13 -26.30 19.96
C ILE A 451 -24.20 -24.77 19.98
N ARG A 452 -24.98 -24.20 20.92
CA ARG A 452 -24.99 -22.75 21.13
C ARG A 452 -23.73 -22.33 21.89
N MET A 453 -23.29 -21.12 21.61
CA MET A 453 -22.12 -20.51 22.21
C MET A 453 -22.53 -19.27 23.01
N GLU A 454 -21.77 -18.93 24.04
CA GLU A 454 -21.75 -17.60 24.63
C GLU A 454 -20.39 -16.94 24.44
N LEU A 455 -20.32 -15.61 24.59
CA LEU A 455 -19.05 -14.90 24.49
C LEU A 455 -18.37 -14.83 25.86
N GLY A 456 -17.18 -15.41 25.95
CA GLY A 456 -16.29 -15.23 27.10
C GLY A 456 -15.35 -14.03 26.93
N GLU A 457 -14.21 -14.11 27.61
CA GLU A 457 -13.14 -13.10 27.54
C GLU A 457 -12.49 -12.99 26.14
N PRO A 458 -11.91 -11.83 25.79
CA PRO A 458 -11.12 -11.66 24.57
C PRO A 458 -9.97 -12.68 24.42
N ASP A 459 -9.76 -13.18 23.21
CA ASP A 459 -8.62 -14.01 22.81
C ASP A 459 -7.40 -13.15 22.40
N SER A 460 -6.31 -13.79 21.96
CA SER A 460 -5.08 -13.10 21.51
C SER A 460 -5.27 -12.21 20.27
N SER A 461 -6.37 -12.37 19.53
CA SER A 461 -6.76 -11.47 18.44
C SER A 461 -7.61 -10.29 18.91
N GLY A 462 -7.86 -10.17 20.22
CA GLY A 462 -8.70 -9.14 20.84
C GLY A 462 -10.20 -9.39 20.71
N ARG A 463 -10.61 -10.51 20.10
CA ARG A 463 -12.02 -10.85 19.88
C ARG A 463 -12.50 -11.78 21.00
N ARG A 464 -13.74 -11.58 21.48
CA ARG A 464 -14.31 -12.44 22.53
C ARG A 464 -14.34 -13.91 22.09
N ARG A 465 -13.81 -14.79 22.94
CA ARG A 465 -13.76 -16.23 22.65
C ARG A 465 -15.16 -16.83 22.79
N PRO A 466 -15.55 -17.76 21.91
CA PRO A 466 -16.80 -18.46 22.06
C PRO A 466 -16.64 -19.61 23.08
N VAL A 467 -17.60 -19.75 23.98
CA VAL A 467 -17.66 -20.80 25.00
C VAL A 467 -18.93 -21.62 24.76
N PRO A 468 -18.86 -22.97 24.64
CA PRO A 468 -20.05 -23.79 24.46
C PRO A 468 -21.01 -23.69 25.64
N ILE A 469 -22.31 -23.74 25.37
CA ILE A 469 -23.36 -23.84 26.39
C ILE A 469 -23.82 -25.29 26.43
N ASP A 470 -23.45 -26.02 27.48
CA ASP A 470 -23.81 -27.44 27.63
C ASP A 470 -25.34 -27.64 27.63
N GLY A 471 -25.83 -28.67 26.94
CA GLY A 471 -27.26 -28.98 26.85
C GLY A 471 -28.04 -28.12 25.84
N SER A 472 -27.34 -27.31 25.04
CA SER A 472 -27.92 -26.46 24.00
C SER A 472 -27.82 -27.03 22.59
N GLU A 473 -27.51 -28.32 22.47
CA GLU A 473 -27.33 -29.02 21.21
C GLU A 473 -28.62 -29.07 20.40
N PHE A 474 -28.51 -28.86 19.10
CA PHE A 474 -29.62 -28.93 18.16
C PHE A 474 -29.14 -29.39 16.79
N THR A 475 -30.07 -29.87 15.97
CA THR A 475 -29.76 -30.41 14.64
C THR A 475 -30.32 -29.51 13.54
N MET A 476 -29.52 -29.26 12.52
CA MET A 476 -29.90 -28.55 11.30
C MET A 476 -29.91 -29.54 10.12
N GLU A 477 -31.08 -29.77 9.52
CA GLU A 477 -31.20 -30.62 8.33
C GLU A 477 -30.62 -29.92 7.10
N VAL A 478 -29.62 -30.54 6.49
CA VAL A 478 -28.89 -30.03 5.31
C VAL A 478 -28.33 -31.18 4.48
N ASP A 479 -28.13 -30.96 3.20
CA ASP A 479 -27.53 -31.94 2.28
C ASP A 479 -26.15 -31.53 1.76
N MET A 480 -25.66 -30.36 2.19
CA MET A 480 -24.32 -29.86 1.86
C MET A 480 -23.72 -29.07 3.03
N VAL A 481 -22.41 -29.25 3.28
CA VAL A 481 -21.66 -28.51 4.29
C VAL A 481 -20.43 -27.91 3.64
N VAL A 482 -20.16 -26.64 3.92
CA VAL A 482 -18.96 -25.94 3.45
C VAL A 482 -18.18 -25.38 4.63
N MET A 483 -16.94 -25.85 4.80
CA MET A 483 -16.00 -25.42 5.83
C MET A 483 -15.21 -24.20 5.35
N ALA A 484 -15.39 -23.07 6.03
CA ALA A 484 -14.70 -21.80 5.77
C ALA A 484 -13.95 -21.31 7.02
N ILE A 485 -13.21 -22.22 7.66
CA ILE A 485 -12.56 -22.03 8.97
C ILE A 485 -11.04 -21.77 8.87
N SER A 486 -10.63 -20.93 7.91
CA SER A 486 -9.24 -20.61 7.53
C SER A 486 -8.63 -21.59 6.53
N GLN A 487 -7.49 -21.18 5.97
CA GLN A 487 -6.70 -21.94 5.02
C GLN A 487 -5.28 -22.21 5.54
N GLU A 488 -4.60 -23.13 4.87
CA GLU A 488 -3.18 -23.45 5.01
C GLU A 488 -2.51 -23.58 3.63
N SER A 489 -1.18 -23.50 3.63
CA SER A 489 -0.36 -23.61 2.42
C SER A 489 -0.02 -25.07 2.13
N ASP A 490 0.05 -25.42 0.85
CA ASP A 490 0.63 -26.68 0.39
C ASP A 490 2.12 -26.48 0.14
N LEU A 491 2.96 -27.14 0.94
CA LEU A 491 4.40 -26.93 1.01
C LEU A 491 5.20 -28.22 0.80
N ASP A 492 4.56 -29.30 0.36
CA ASP A 492 5.25 -30.59 0.17
C ASP A 492 6.41 -30.48 -0.83
N PHE A 493 6.33 -29.55 -1.79
CA PHE A 493 7.34 -29.33 -2.82
C PHE A 493 8.67 -28.76 -2.30
N VAL A 494 8.70 -28.11 -1.12
CA VAL A 494 9.96 -27.59 -0.55
C VAL A 494 10.70 -28.62 0.30
N GLY A 495 10.01 -29.66 0.78
CA GLY A 495 10.56 -30.67 1.68
C GLY A 495 11.23 -30.07 2.92
N ASP A 496 12.33 -30.67 3.37
CA ASP A 496 13.09 -30.21 4.55
C ASP A 496 14.09 -29.07 4.23
N LYS A 497 14.06 -28.52 3.01
CA LYS A 497 15.06 -27.53 2.55
C LYS A 497 14.82 -26.12 3.12
N ILE A 498 13.57 -25.81 3.48
CA ILE A 498 13.16 -24.51 4.00
C ILE A 498 12.49 -24.72 5.35
N GLU A 499 12.83 -23.88 6.33
CA GLU A 499 12.19 -23.94 7.64
C GLU A 499 10.70 -23.58 7.56
N LEU A 500 9.87 -24.41 8.18
CA LEU A 500 8.41 -24.27 8.18
C LEU A 500 7.87 -24.06 9.59
N TRP A 501 6.90 -23.17 9.73
CA TRP A 501 6.12 -23.03 10.95
C TRP A 501 4.91 -23.96 10.91
N LYS A 502 4.85 -24.90 11.87
CA LYS A 502 3.73 -25.87 12.01
C LYS A 502 3.37 -26.57 10.69
N LYS A 503 4.37 -26.82 9.82
CA LYS A 503 4.23 -27.43 8.48
C LYS A 503 3.21 -26.74 7.54
N SER A 504 2.74 -25.53 7.84
CA SER A 504 1.65 -24.87 7.11
C SER A 504 2.01 -23.47 6.59
N SER A 505 3.18 -22.96 6.96
CA SER A 505 3.70 -21.67 6.49
C SER A 505 5.22 -21.70 6.41
N ILE A 506 5.79 -20.97 5.44
CA ILE A 506 7.23 -20.78 5.31
C ILE A 506 7.71 -19.75 6.34
N ILE A 507 8.84 -20.02 7.00
CA ILE A 507 9.52 -19.05 7.85
C ILE A 507 10.43 -18.18 6.97
N SER A 508 10.24 -16.87 7.05
CA SER A 508 11.09 -15.86 6.41
C SER A 508 11.28 -14.66 7.34
N ASP A 509 12.37 -13.92 7.15
CA ASP A 509 12.61 -12.67 7.88
C ASP A 509 11.54 -11.61 7.58
N ASP A 510 11.02 -10.94 8.62
CA ASP A 510 9.92 -9.97 8.49
C ASP A 510 10.27 -8.72 7.68
N ILE A 511 11.56 -8.39 7.56
CA ILE A 511 12.05 -7.22 6.83
C ILE A 511 12.55 -7.63 5.45
N SER A 512 13.46 -8.60 5.39
CA SER A 512 14.11 -9.00 4.15
C SER A 512 13.30 -10.00 3.32
N PHE A 513 12.32 -10.69 3.90
CA PHE A 513 11.56 -11.79 3.27
C PHE A 513 12.43 -13.01 2.89
N GLN A 514 13.69 -13.05 3.32
CA GLN A 514 14.61 -14.15 3.04
C GLN A 514 14.26 -15.35 3.92
N THR A 515 14.29 -16.55 3.34
CA THR A 515 14.07 -17.81 4.08
C THR A 515 15.39 -18.33 4.65
N SER A 516 15.37 -19.55 5.22
CA SER A 516 16.60 -20.25 5.64
C SER A 516 17.57 -20.54 4.48
N LEU A 517 17.13 -20.46 3.22
CA LEU A 517 17.98 -20.56 2.04
C LEU A 517 18.35 -19.18 1.51
N PRO A 518 19.65 -18.82 1.41
CA PRO A 518 20.08 -17.45 1.09
C PRO A 518 19.51 -16.85 -0.21
N LYS A 519 19.33 -17.66 -1.26
CA LYS A 519 18.78 -17.19 -2.54
C LYS A 519 17.26 -17.29 -2.66
N VAL A 520 16.57 -17.71 -1.59
CA VAL A 520 15.12 -17.93 -1.60
C VAL A 520 14.43 -16.93 -0.69
N PHE A 521 13.37 -16.32 -1.21
CA PHE A 521 12.52 -15.37 -0.53
C PHE A 521 11.08 -15.88 -0.55
N ALA A 522 10.28 -15.53 0.44
CA ALA A 522 8.87 -15.93 0.50
C ALA A 522 8.00 -14.77 0.97
N GLY A 523 6.77 -14.69 0.48
CA GLY A 523 5.87 -13.60 0.88
C GLY A 523 4.41 -13.82 0.49
N GLY A 524 3.52 -13.08 1.15
CA GLY A 524 2.08 -13.27 1.04
C GLY A 524 1.59 -14.40 1.96
N ASP A 525 0.44 -14.97 1.62
CA ASP A 525 -0.27 -15.89 2.51
C ASP A 525 0.51 -17.18 2.83
N VAL A 526 1.52 -17.53 2.02
CA VAL A 526 2.42 -18.66 2.28
C VAL A 526 3.27 -18.47 3.54
N VAL A 527 3.50 -17.22 3.95
CA VAL A 527 4.25 -16.85 5.17
C VAL A 527 3.30 -16.49 6.30
N THR A 528 2.33 -15.61 6.02
CA THR A 528 1.49 -15.01 7.06
C THR A 528 0.25 -15.83 7.43
N GLY A 529 -0.08 -16.85 6.63
CA GLY A 529 -1.44 -17.35 6.54
C GLY A 529 -2.36 -16.39 5.79
N PRO A 530 -3.64 -16.76 5.62
CA PRO A 530 -4.59 -16.04 4.78
C PRO A 530 -4.81 -14.60 5.26
N LYS A 531 -4.54 -13.66 4.37
CA LYS A 531 -4.66 -12.22 4.59
C LYS A 531 -5.40 -11.57 3.41
N THR A 532 -5.22 -10.27 3.21
CA THR A 532 -5.83 -9.52 2.10
C THR A 532 -4.94 -9.53 0.86
N ALA A 533 -5.56 -9.47 -0.33
CA ALA A 533 -4.81 -9.43 -1.59
C ALA A 533 -3.84 -8.23 -1.69
N ILE A 534 -4.18 -7.10 -1.05
CA ILE A 534 -3.34 -5.90 -1.05
C ILE A 534 -2.11 -6.08 -0.15
N GLU A 535 -2.23 -6.79 0.97
CA GLU A 535 -1.09 -7.17 1.81
C GLU A 535 -0.16 -8.14 1.08
N ALA A 536 -0.71 -9.10 0.34
CA ALA A 536 0.08 -10.03 -0.48
C ALA A 536 0.89 -9.29 -1.56
N MET A 537 0.29 -8.32 -2.27
CA MET A 537 1.06 -7.46 -3.17
C MET A 537 2.13 -6.64 -2.44
N GLY A 538 1.82 -6.10 -1.27
CA GLY A 538 2.78 -5.38 -0.43
C GLY A 538 3.98 -6.25 -0.05
N ALA A 539 3.75 -7.51 0.30
CA ALA A 539 4.81 -8.48 0.56
C ALA A 539 5.65 -8.76 -0.70
N GLY A 540 5.01 -9.00 -1.85
CA GLY A 540 5.72 -9.19 -3.13
C GLY A 540 6.59 -7.99 -3.50
N LYS A 541 6.09 -6.76 -3.33
CA LYS A 541 6.85 -5.53 -3.57
C LYS A 541 8.08 -5.41 -2.67
N ARG A 542 7.95 -5.68 -1.37
CA ARG A 542 9.08 -5.62 -0.43
C ARG A 542 10.09 -6.74 -0.68
N ALA A 543 9.63 -7.95 -0.97
CA ALA A 543 10.50 -9.06 -1.35
C ALA A 543 11.30 -8.74 -2.61
N ALA A 544 10.70 -8.10 -3.63
CA ALA A 544 11.42 -7.65 -4.82
C ALA A 544 12.53 -6.64 -4.50
N ILE A 545 12.32 -5.72 -3.55
CA ILE A 545 13.36 -4.80 -3.08
C ILE A 545 14.53 -5.58 -2.46
N SER A 546 14.23 -6.55 -1.60
CA SER A 546 15.24 -7.39 -0.95
C SER A 546 16.00 -8.27 -1.94
N ILE A 547 15.31 -8.86 -2.92
CA ILE A 547 15.94 -9.65 -4.00
C ILE A 547 16.89 -8.76 -4.82
N ASN A 548 16.46 -7.54 -5.16
CA ASN A 548 17.31 -6.59 -5.88
C ASN A 548 18.57 -6.23 -5.07
N LYS A 549 18.42 -5.94 -3.77
CA LYS A 549 19.55 -5.68 -2.86
C LYS A 549 20.49 -6.89 -2.76
N PHE A 550 19.93 -8.09 -2.55
CA PHE A 550 20.67 -9.35 -2.47
C PHE A 550 21.55 -9.55 -3.71
N LEU A 551 20.96 -9.41 -4.89
CA LEU A 551 21.68 -9.62 -6.15
C LEU A 551 22.72 -8.54 -6.41
N ASN A 552 22.59 -7.35 -5.83
CA ASN A 552 23.59 -6.29 -5.95
C ASN A 552 24.66 -6.34 -4.85
N GLY A 553 24.59 -7.31 -3.92
CA GLY A 553 25.51 -7.38 -2.78
C GLY A 553 25.29 -6.26 -1.76
N GLU A 554 24.10 -5.68 -1.72
CA GLU A 554 23.71 -4.64 -0.76
C GLU A 554 23.16 -5.27 0.53
N GLU A 555 23.25 -4.53 1.64
CA GLU A 555 22.66 -4.95 2.90
C GLU A 555 21.13 -5.02 2.80
N LEU A 556 20.57 -6.17 3.22
CA LEU A 556 19.13 -6.41 3.12
C LEU A 556 18.31 -5.56 4.09
N LYS A 557 18.86 -5.32 5.29
CA LYS A 557 18.16 -4.65 6.40
C LYS A 557 18.43 -3.15 6.44
#